data_AF-A0A5S5C591-F1
#
_entry.id   AF-A0A5S5C591-F1
#
_cell.length_a   1.000
_cell.length_b   1.000
_cell.length_c   1.000
_cell.angle_alpha   90.00
_cell.angle_beta   90.00
_cell.angle_gamma   90.00
#
_symmetry.space_group_name_H-M   'P 1'
#
loop_
_entity.id
_entity.type
_entity.pdbx_description
1 polymer ?
#
loop_
_entity_poly.entity_id
_entity_poly.type
_entity_poly.pdbx_seq_one_letter_code
_entity_poly.pdbx_strand_id
1 'polypeptide(L)'
;MPWLRKHVWKIAIGAVIVLGLVSFLSPELAIRRYMLLHLHPIDCWTAGITNMEREDRVYGHLYDVRGFTDRATGGEMGVFYLKQTGPFWYVGSVGTGP
;
A
#
# COMPACT_ATOMS: atom_id res chain seq x y z
N MET A 1 -19.85 -19.95 24.39
CA MET A 1 -20.95 -19.18 23.74
C MET A 1 -21.03 -19.50 22.24
N PRO A 2 -21.93 -20.39 21.79
CA PRO A 2 -22.01 -20.85 20.39
C PRO A 2 -22.56 -19.81 19.39
N TRP A 3 -23.19 -18.73 19.86
CA TRP A 3 -23.73 -17.65 19.01
C TRP A 3 -22.66 -16.74 18.42
N LEU A 4 -21.56 -16.51 19.15
CA LEU A 4 -20.43 -15.67 18.72
C LEU A 4 -19.75 -16.28 17.48
N ARG A 5 -19.51 -17.59 17.49
CA ARG A 5 -18.82 -18.33 16.42
C ARG A 5 -19.55 -18.26 15.07
N LYS A 6 -20.88 -18.12 15.06
CA LYS A 6 -21.68 -17.97 13.83
C LYS A 6 -21.58 -16.58 13.19
N HIS A 7 -21.13 -15.56 13.94
CA HIS A 7 -21.02 -14.18 13.46
C HIS A 7 -19.57 -13.74 13.26
N VAL A 8 -18.59 -14.45 13.85
CA VAL A 8 -17.16 -14.16 13.71
C VAL A 8 -16.73 -14.02 12.25
N TRP A 9 -17.20 -14.90 11.36
CA TRP A 9 -16.84 -14.81 9.93
C TRP A 9 -17.43 -13.56 9.26
N LYS A 10 -18.66 -13.15 9.62
CA LYS A 10 -19.27 -11.91 9.11
C LYS A 10 -18.51 -10.68 9.60
N ILE A 11 -18.12 -10.70 10.86
CA ILE A 11 -17.31 -9.64 11.47
C ILE A 11 -15.94 -9.57 10.79
N ALA A 12 -15.30 -10.72 10.55
CA ALA A 12 -14.01 -10.79 9.87
C ALA A 12 -14.09 -10.25 8.43
N ILE A 13 -15.11 -10.65 7.66
CA ILE A 13 -15.33 -10.12 6.31
C ILE A 13 -15.58 -8.60 6.36
N GLY A 14 -16.44 -8.14 7.27
CA GLY A 14 -16.69 -6.71 7.46
C GLY A 14 -15.42 -5.93 7.78
N ALA A 15 -14.57 -6.46 8.67
CA ALA A 15 -13.30 -5.86 9.03
C ALA A 15 -12.34 -5.77 7.84
N VAL A 16 -12.24 -6.83 7.02
CA VAL A 16 -11.40 -6.84 5.81
C VAL A 16 -11.87 -5.78 4.81
N ILE A 17 -13.18 -5.65 4.59
CA ILE A 17 -13.74 -4.63 3.69
C ILE A 17 -13.42 -3.23 4.21
N VAL A 18 -13.64 -2.97 5.50
CA VAL A 18 -13.36 -1.66 6.12
C VAL A 18 -11.88 -1.33 6.04
N LEU A 19 -10.99 -2.28 6.37
CA LEU A 19 -9.53 -2.09 6.23
C LEU A 19 -9.13 -1.83 4.77
N GLY A 20 -9.75 -2.53 3.83
CA GLY A 20 -9.59 -2.30 2.40
C GLY A 20 -9.96 -0.86 2.00
N LEU A 21 -11.08 -0.34 2.49
CA LEU A 21 -11.51 1.03 2.21
C LEU A 21 -10.61 2.08 2.89
N VAL A 22 -10.26 1.88 4.16
CA VAL A 22 -9.36 2.76 4.92
C VAL A 22 -7.99 2.84 4.27
N SER A 23 -7.54 1.78 3.60
CA SER A 23 -6.25 1.77 2.92
C SER A 23 -6.11 2.81 1.80
N PHE A 24 -7.21 3.37 1.29
CA PHE A 24 -7.17 4.45 0.31
C PHE A 24 -6.99 5.83 0.93
N LEU A 25 -7.19 6.00 2.24
CA LEU A 25 -7.23 7.33 2.87
C LEU A 25 -5.85 7.87 3.25
N SER A 26 -4.79 7.08 3.09
CA SER A 26 -3.42 7.48 3.38
C SER A 26 -2.47 7.02 2.26
N PRO A 27 -1.49 7.86 1.88
CA PRO A 27 -0.49 7.48 0.90
C PRO A 27 0.32 6.25 1.34
N GLU A 28 0.72 6.18 2.61
CA GLU A 28 1.44 5.02 3.13
C GLU A 28 0.59 3.75 3.07
N LEU A 29 -0.70 3.84 3.42
CA LEU A 29 -1.59 2.70 3.33
C LEU A 29 -1.84 2.25 1.89
N ALA A 30 -1.84 3.18 0.93
CA ALA A 30 -1.94 2.85 -0.49
C ALA A 30 -0.71 2.08 -0.98
N ILE A 31 0.50 2.46 -0.54
CA ILE A 31 1.75 1.74 -0.82
C ILE A 31 1.73 0.35 -0.18
N ARG A 32 1.36 0.25 1.11
CA ARG A 32 1.29 -1.04 1.81
C ARG A 32 0.23 -1.95 1.19
N ARG A 33 -0.92 -1.42 0.77
CA ARG A 33 -1.91 -2.17 0.00
C ARG A 33 -1.31 -2.68 -1.32
N TYR A 34 -0.58 -1.84 -2.05
CA TYR A 34 0.08 -2.25 -3.29
C TYR A 34 1.00 -3.45 -3.05
N MET A 35 1.88 -3.38 -2.06
CA MET A 35 2.77 -4.50 -1.70
C MET A 35 2.00 -5.77 -1.33
N LEU A 36 0.94 -5.64 -0.52
CA LEU A 36 0.09 -6.76 -0.13
C LEU A 36 -0.55 -7.44 -1.35
N LEU A 37 -1.08 -6.65 -2.29
CA LEU A 37 -1.68 -7.13 -3.53
C LEU A 37 -0.66 -7.77 -4.49
N HIS A 38 0.62 -7.36 -4.40
CA HIS A 38 1.72 -7.96 -5.16
C HIS A 38 2.36 -9.17 -4.44
N LEU A 39 1.70 -9.73 -3.42
CA LEU A 39 2.15 -10.91 -2.68
C LEU A 39 3.43 -10.68 -1.86
N HIS A 40 3.62 -9.46 -1.37
CA HIS A 40 4.67 -9.08 -0.43
C HIS A 40 4.11 -8.77 0.97
N PRO A 41 3.50 -9.76 1.66
CA PRO A 41 2.81 -9.56 2.93
C PRO A 41 3.74 -9.23 4.10
N ILE A 42 5.05 -9.46 3.98
CA ILE A 42 6.02 -9.08 5.03
C ILE A 42 6.42 -7.62 4.81
N ASP A 43 6.75 -7.27 3.57
CA ASP A 43 7.26 -5.95 3.19
C ASP A 43 6.24 -4.84 3.46
N CYS A 44 4.93 -5.11 3.32
CA CYS A 44 3.92 -4.09 3.71
C CYS A 44 3.85 -3.79 5.20
N TRP A 45 4.56 -4.51 6.07
CA TRP A 45 4.71 -4.18 7.49
C TRP A 45 6.09 -3.61 7.77
N THR A 46 7.13 -4.15 7.13
CA THR A 46 8.53 -3.82 7.42
C THR A 46 9.12 -2.70 6.57
N ALA A 47 8.53 -2.37 5.41
CA ALA A 47 9.06 -1.35 4.53
C ALA A 47 9.05 0.03 5.18
N GLY A 48 10.16 0.75 5.03
CA GLY A 48 10.27 2.16 5.40
C GLY A 48 9.72 3.01 4.28
N ILE A 49 8.74 3.86 4.56
CA ILE A 49 8.11 4.74 3.57
C ILE A 49 8.39 6.17 3.99
N THR A 50 8.97 6.97 3.10
CA THR A 50 9.32 8.38 3.35
C THR A 50 8.79 9.25 2.22
N ASN A 51 8.06 10.31 2.56
CA ASN A 51 7.65 11.31 1.59
C ASN A 51 8.86 12.15 1.19
N MET A 52 9.11 12.28 -0.11
CA MET A 52 10.25 13.04 -0.64
C MET A 52 9.96 14.52 -0.88
N GLU A 53 8.77 15.00 -0.47
CA GLU A 53 8.27 16.38 -0.66
C GLU A 53 8.33 16.86 -2.12
N ARG A 54 8.40 15.92 -3.06
CA ARG A 54 8.41 16.19 -4.50
C ARG A 54 7.09 15.75 -5.10
N GLU A 55 6.47 16.67 -5.81
CA GLU A 55 5.28 16.40 -6.60
C GLU A 55 5.62 16.62 -8.07
N ASP A 56 5.54 15.55 -8.84
CA ASP A 56 5.64 15.59 -10.29
C ASP A 56 4.24 15.78 -10.88
N ARG A 57 4.07 16.77 -11.77
CA ARG A 57 2.75 17.06 -12.36
C ARG A 57 2.17 15.90 -13.18
N VAL A 58 3.01 15.02 -13.70
CA VAL A 58 2.62 13.88 -14.54
C VAL A 58 2.42 12.63 -13.69
N TYR A 59 3.33 12.38 -12.75
CA TYR A 59 3.38 11.14 -11.98
C TYR A 59 2.74 11.22 -10.59
N GLY A 60 2.73 12.39 -9.96
CA GLY A 60 2.15 12.66 -8.64
C GLY A 60 3.22 12.80 -7.54
N HIS A 61 2.83 12.52 -6.31
CA HIS A 61 3.68 12.64 -5.13
C HIS A 61 4.70 11.51 -5.06
N LEU A 62 5.96 11.87 -4.87
CA LEU A 62 7.09 10.95 -4.81
C LEU A 62 7.35 10.45 -3.38
N TYR A 63 7.49 9.14 -3.26
CA TYR A 63 7.85 8.46 -2.02
C TYR A 63 9.07 7.56 -2.23
N ASP A 64 9.99 7.61 -1.27
CA ASP A 64 11.09 6.66 -1.11
C ASP A 64 10.61 5.48 -0.27
N VAL A 65 10.83 4.27 -0.76
CA VAL A 65 10.37 3.02 -0.14
C VAL A 65 11.55 2.07 -0.01
N ARG A 66 11.94 1.76 1.22
CA ARG A 66 13.09 0.89 1.52
C ARG A 66 12.65 -0.47 1.99
N GLY A 67 13.41 -1.50 1.58
CA GLY A 67 13.14 -2.88 1.98
C GLY A 67 11.98 -3.53 1.23
N PHE A 68 11.70 -3.06 0.02
CA PHE A 68 10.78 -3.70 -0.91
C PHE A 68 11.54 -4.10 -2.18
N THR A 69 11.70 -5.41 -2.38
CA THR A 69 12.41 -5.98 -3.52
C THR A 69 11.42 -6.71 -4.40
N ASP A 70 11.37 -6.36 -5.69
CA ASP A 70 10.52 -7.05 -6.64
C ASP A 70 11.00 -8.49 -6.85
N ARG A 71 10.11 -9.47 -6.66
CA ARG A 71 10.46 -10.89 -6.76
C ARG A 71 10.77 -11.35 -8.19
N ALA A 72 10.26 -10.67 -9.21
CA ALA A 72 10.46 -11.07 -10.59
C ALA A 72 11.84 -10.64 -11.11
N THR A 73 12.28 -9.44 -10.74
CA THR A 73 13.52 -8.82 -11.22
C THR A 73 14.65 -8.88 -10.19
N GLY A 74 14.34 -9.06 -8.91
CA GLY A 74 15.30 -8.94 -7.81
C GLY A 74 15.75 -7.52 -7.50
N GLY A 75 15.17 -6.51 -8.18
CA GLY A 75 15.52 -5.09 -7.99
C GLY A 75 14.80 -4.48 -6.79
N GLU A 76 15.48 -3.59 -6.07
CA GLU A 76 14.83 -2.77 -5.03
C GLU A 76 13.92 -1.72 -5.68
N MET A 77 12.64 -1.80 -5.37
CA MET A 77 11.62 -0.87 -5.83
C MET A 77 11.58 0.31 -4.87
N GLY A 78 12.59 1.16 -5.00
CA GLY A 78 12.82 2.31 -4.12
C GLY A 78 11.85 3.47 -4.33
N VAL A 79 11.22 3.55 -5.50
CA VAL A 79 10.51 4.76 -5.93
C VAL A 79 9.05 4.47 -6.20
N PHE A 80 8.19 5.20 -5.50
CA PHE A 80 6.73 5.14 -5.65
C PHE A 80 6.17 6.52 -5.99
N TYR A 81 5.40 6.59 -7.07
CA TYR A 81 4.60 7.77 -7.39
C TYR A 81 3.14 7.52 -7.06
N LEU A 82 2.58 8.42 -6.26
CA LEU A 82 1.20 8.33 -5.81
C LEU A 82 0.39 9.47 -6.38
N LYS A 83 -0.82 9.13 -6.83
CA LYS A 83 -1.80 10.11 -7.27
C LYS A 83 -2.94 10.17 -6.26
N GLN A 84 -3.48 11.37 -6.12
CA GLN A 84 -4.62 11.64 -5.25
C GLN A 84 -5.85 11.98 -6.11
N THR A 85 -6.99 11.39 -5.77
CA THR A 85 -8.29 11.75 -6.37
C THR A 85 -9.30 11.87 -5.24
N GLY A 86 -9.60 13.12 -4.87
CA GLY A 86 -10.35 13.42 -3.65
C GLY A 86 -9.61 12.95 -2.39
N PRO A 87 -10.26 12.23 -1.46
CA PRO A 87 -9.59 11.69 -0.28
C PRO A 87 -8.80 10.40 -0.56
N PHE A 88 -8.83 9.88 -1.80
CA PHE A 88 -8.31 8.56 -2.11
C PHE A 88 -6.94 8.62 -2.79
N TRP A 89 -6.04 7.75 -2.33
CA TRP A 89 -4.68 7.59 -2.80
C TRP A 89 -4.50 6.27 -3.55
N TYR A 90 -3.76 6.33 -4.66
CA TYR A 90 -3.41 5.18 -5.47
C TYR A 90 -1.98 5.29 -6.01
N VAL A 91 -1.32 4.14 -6.12
CA VAL A 91 0.00 4.03 -6.72
C VAL A 91 -0.15 4.15 -8.24
N GLY A 92 0.46 5.19 -8.81
CA GLY A 92 0.45 5.47 -10.25
C GLY A 92 1.60 4.78 -10.98
N SER A 93 2.79 4.77 -10.38
CA SER A 93 3.95 4.03 -10.89
C SER A 93 4.89 3.62 -9.77
N VAL A 94 5.63 2.54 -10.04
CA VAL A 94 6.67 1.98 -9.16
C VAL A 94 7.90 1.73 -10.01
N GLY A 95 9.08 1.97 -9.45
CA GLY A 95 10.32 1.70 -10.15
C GLY A 95 11.53 1.61 -9.24
N THR A 96 12.64 1.25 -9.86
CA THR A 96 13.97 1.33 -9.27
C THR A 96 14.44 2.77 -9.31
N GLY A 97 14.82 3.33 -8.15
CA GLY A 97 15.51 4.62 -8.11
C GLY A 97 16.93 4.52 -8.69
N PRO A 98 17.51 5.63 -9.18
CA PRO A 98 18.92 5.70 -9.51
C PRO A 98 19.83 5.56 -8.28
#